data_AF-A0A517ZFV5-F1
#
_entry.id   AF-A0A517ZFV5-F1
#
_cell.length_a   1.000
_cell.length_b   1.000
_cell.length_c   1.000
_cell.angle_alpha   90.00
_cell.angle_beta   90.00
_cell.angle_gamma   90.00
#
_symmetry.space_group_name_H-M   'P 1'
#
loop_
_entity.id
_entity.type
_entity.pdbx_description
1 polymer ?
#
loop_
_entity_poly.entity_id
_entity_poly.type
_entity_poly.pdbx_seq_one_letter_code
_entity_poly.pdbx_strand_id
1 'polypeptide(L)'
;MKRTVLRATAAPRAAFTMIELLIVIVVIAILVALLLPAVGGARYRARVAQVTSEIANLEKAIADFKLKYGINPPSRIVLCETASQWGDDWDSSPPVSGVDDADRRNSIAAIRQIWPQFGFGTGDMNGDGDSDDEFLLTGPECLLFFLGGSGILTDPGDSSDTPIANGFSANPGNPFASGGNRVGPFHEFDPARMVDLDSDGAWEYLDPLPNQTTPMMYISSDEGRGYDTDDLSLSGLPSPTLTDFYDLGSTSEPHKPNSYQIISPGIDTFFGDGGTWTTDSRLPVSRKEEWDNITNFSGGVLTQ
;
A
#
# COMPACT_ATOMS: atom_id res chain seq x y z
N MET A 1 40.65 85.10 -9.75
CA MET A 1 40.32 83.83 -10.44
C MET A 1 38.97 83.33 -9.94
N LYS A 2 37.90 83.40 -10.74
CA LYS A 2 36.58 82.84 -10.40
C LYS A 2 36.43 81.49 -11.13
N ARG A 3 36.30 80.39 -10.38
CA ARG A 3 36.00 79.06 -10.93
C ARG A 3 34.48 78.92 -11.10
N THR A 4 34.03 78.81 -12.34
CA THR A 4 32.63 78.49 -12.67
C THR A 4 32.41 76.99 -12.51
N VAL A 5 31.56 76.59 -11.57
CA VAL A 5 31.15 75.20 -11.36
C VAL A 5 30.00 74.89 -12.34
N LEU A 6 30.24 74.02 -13.31
CA LEU A 6 29.19 73.51 -14.20
C LEU A 6 28.37 72.46 -13.43
N ARG A 7 27.10 72.77 -13.17
CA ARG A 7 26.15 71.88 -12.50
C ARG A 7 25.64 70.86 -13.52
N ALA A 8 25.98 69.58 -13.33
CA ALA A 8 25.42 68.51 -14.17
C ALA A 8 23.90 68.49 -14.02
N THR A 9 23.17 68.64 -15.13
CA THR A 9 21.71 68.51 -15.19
C THR A 9 21.35 67.06 -14.91
N ALA A 10 20.68 66.81 -13.78
CA ALA A 10 20.11 65.50 -13.48
C ALA A 10 19.10 65.15 -14.58
N ALA A 11 19.33 64.03 -15.27
CA ALA A 11 18.40 63.53 -16.29
C ALA A 11 17.00 63.36 -15.67
N PRO A 12 15.92 63.75 -16.36
CA PRO A 12 14.57 63.55 -15.86
C PRO A 12 14.34 62.07 -15.63
N ARG A 13 13.99 61.69 -14.39
CA ARG A 13 13.55 60.33 -14.09
C ARG A 13 12.24 60.10 -14.84
N ALA A 14 12.22 59.15 -15.76
CA ALA A 14 11.01 58.75 -16.45
C ALA A 14 9.98 58.28 -15.40
N ALA A 15 8.85 58.98 -15.32
CA ALA A 15 7.75 58.58 -14.46
C ALA A 15 6.93 57.53 -15.20
N PHE A 16 6.68 56.40 -14.53
CA PHE A 16 5.90 55.30 -15.09
C PHE A 16 4.46 55.76 -15.33
N THR A 17 3.93 55.55 -16.54
CA THR A 17 2.55 55.91 -16.85
C THR A 17 1.58 54.84 -16.34
N MET A 18 0.34 55.23 -16.00
CA MET A 18 -0.66 54.25 -15.58
C MET A 18 -0.96 53.21 -16.67
N ILE A 19 -0.83 53.58 -17.94
CA ILE A 19 -1.09 52.69 -19.07
C ILE A 19 0.01 51.62 -19.22
N GLU A 20 1.28 51.97 -18.99
CA GLU A 20 2.38 50.99 -18.98
C GLU A 20 2.16 49.95 -17.87
N LEU A 21 1.72 50.37 -16.69
CA LEU A 21 1.41 49.44 -15.60
C LEU A 21 0.21 48.57 -15.92
N LEU A 22 -0.84 49.14 -16.54
CA LEU A 22 -2.04 48.41 -16.92
C LEU A 22 -1.74 47.29 -17.92
N ILE A 23 -0.95 47.59 -18.96
CA ILE A 23 -0.57 46.60 -19.98
C ILE A 23 0.23 45.47 -19.34
N VAL A 24 1.15 45.78 -18.42
CA VAL A 24 1.96 44.75 -17.73
C VAL A 24 1.06 43.81 -16.93
N ILE A 25 0.09 44.33 -16.18
CA ILE A 25 -0.85 43.51 -15.41
C ILE A 25 -1.71 42.65 -16.35
N VAL A 26 -2.18 43.19 -17.47
CA VAL A 26 -2.95 42.43 -18.48
C VAL A 26 -2.12 41.28 -19.05
N VAL A 27 -0.86 41.52 -19.38
CA VAL A 27 0.04 40.46 -19.89
C VAL A 27 0.27 39.38 -18.83
N ILE A 28 0.56 39.77 -17.58
CA ILE A 28 0.73 38.80 -16.47
C ILE A 28 -0.54 37.98 -16.26
N ALA A 29 -1.71 38.61 -16.27
CA ALA A 29 -3.00 37.92 -16.12
C ALA A 29 -3.23 36.88 -17.22
N ILE A 30 -2.94 37.21 -18.48
CA ILE A 30 -3.04 36.27 -19.61
C ILE A 30 -2.06 35.10 -19.41
N LEU A 31 -0.80 35.38 -19.06
CA LEU A 31 0.20 34.33 -18.84
C LEU A 31 -0.21 33.38 -17.71
N VAL A 32 -0.68 33.90 -16.57
CA VAL A 32 -1.15 33.08 -15.44
C VAL A 32 -2.37 32.26 -15.84
N ALA A 33 -3.33 32.84 -16.56
CA ALA A 33 -4.55 32.14 -17.00
C ALA A 33 -4.23 30.95 -17.92
N LEU A 34 -3.19 31.05 -18.76
CA LEU A 34 -2.74 29.96 -19.62
C LEU A 34 -1.92 28.91 -18.86
N LEU A 35 -1.19 29.29 -17.81
CA LEU A 35 -0.34 28.39 -17.03
C LEU A 35 -1.13 27.53 -16.02
N LEU A 36 -2.15 28.07 -15.37
CA LEU A 36 -2.86 27.39 -14.28
C LEU A 36 -3.47 26.02 -14.67
N PRO A 37 -4.17 25.86 -15.81
CA PRO A 37 -4.74 24.56 -16.19
C PRO A 37 -3.68 23.47 -16.42
N ALA A 38 -2.51 23.85 -16.96
CA ALA A 38 -1.43 22.91 -17.25
C ALA A 38 -0.77 22.36 -15.97
N VAL A 39 -0.70 23.17 -14.91
CA VAL A 39 -0.10 22.76 -13.63
C VAL A 39 -0.91 21.67 -12.93
N GLY A 40 -2.24 21.70 -13.05
CA GLY A 40 -3.12 20.67 -12.45
C GLY A 40 -2.84 19.27 -13.01
N GLY A 41 -2.85 19.13 -14.34
CA GLY A 41 -2.56 17.86 -15.00
C GLY A 41 -1.13 17.36 -14.75
N ALA A 42 -0.14 18.28 -14.68
CA ALA A 42 1.22 17.92 -14.34
C ALA A 42 1.36 17.35 -12.92
N ARG A 43 0.66 17.94 -11.94
CA ARG A 43 0.64 17.43 -10.56
C ARG A 43 -0.03 16.08 -10.45
N TYR A 44 -1.15 15.87 -11.15
CA TYR A 44 -1.81 14.56 -11.19
C TYR A 44 -0.87 13.48 -11.74
N ARG A 45 -0.22 13.72 -12.89
CA ARG A 45 0.74 12.77 -13.46
C ARG A 45 1.94 12.52 -12.56
N ALA A 46 2.42 13.54 -11.84
CA ALA A 46 3.51 13.37 -10.88
C ALA A 46 3.10 12.46 -9.71
N ARG A 47 1.87 12.61 -9.21
CA ARG A 47 1.30 11.74 -8.17
C ARG A 47 1.15 10.30 -8.65
N VAL A 48 0.56 10.10 -9.83
CA VAL A 48 0.44 8.76 -10.44
C VAL A 48 1.83 8.13 -10.58
N ALA A 49 2.79 8.86 -11.14
CA ALA A 49 4.17 8.35 -11.29
C ALA A 49 4.82 7.99 -9.94
N GLN A 50 4.51 8.71 -8.87
CA GLN A 50 4.99 8.42 -7.53
C GLN A 50 4.43 7.08 -7.02
N VAL A 51 3.12 6.86 -7.11
CA VAL A 51 2.49 5.59 -6.69
C VAL A 51 2.90 4.43 -7.61
N THR A 52 2.98 4.64 -8.92
CA THR A 52 3.46 3.61 -9.85
C THR A 52 4.90 3.21 -9.54
N SER A 53 5.77 4.17 -9.18
CA SER A 53 7.13 3.86 -8.75
C SER A 53 7.16 3.09 -7.43
N GLU A 54 6.23 3.39 -6.52
CA GLU A 54 6.10 2.68 -5.26
C GLU A 54 5.67 1.23 -5.47
N ILE A 55 4.65 1.00 -6.29
CA ILE A 55 4.20 -0.34 -6.69
C ILE A 55 5.36 -1.11 -7.33
N ALA A 56 6.15 -0.49 -8.21
CA ALA A 56 7.31 -1.15 -8.82
C ALA A 56 8.38 -1.53 -7.78
N ASN A 57 8.59 -0.72 -6.74
CA ASN A 57 9.49 -1.05 -5.64
C ASN A 57 8.95 -2.22 -4.80
N LEU A 58 7.64 -2.26 -4.55
CA LEU A 58 6.97 -3.38 -3.88
C LEU A 58 7.05 -4.66 -4.72
N GLU A 59 6.84 -4.59 -6.04
CA GLU A 59 7.00 -5.74 -6.93
C GLU A 59 8.41 -6.32 -6.88
N LYS A 60 9.43 -5.45 -6.82
CA LYS A 60 10.81 -5.89 -6.63
C LYS A 60 11.00 -6.58 -5.29
N ALA A 61 10.46 -6.01 -4.21
CA ALA A 61 10.54 -6.61 -2.87
C ALA A 61 9.85 -7.98 -2.81
N ILE A 62 8.69 -8.13 -3.46
CA ILE A 62 8.00 -9.41 -3.62
C ILE A 62 8.84 -10.40 -4.42
N ALA A 63 9.50 -9.97 -5.49
CA ALA A 63 10.41 -10.82 -6.26
C ALA A 63 11.61 -11.28 -5.41
N ASP A 64 12.19 -10.40 -4.58
CA ASP A 64 13.27 -10.74 -3.66
C ASP A 64 12.80 -11.70 -2.55
N PHE A 65 11.59 -11.50 -2.02
CA PHE A 65 10.94 -12.42 -1.08
C PHE A 65 10.73 -13.80 -1.73
N LYS A 66 10.18 -13.85 -2.94
CA LYS A 66 9.99 -15.08 -3.71
C LYS A 66 11.31 -15.78 -4.00
N LEU A 67 12.37 -15.04 -4.32
CA LEU A 67 13.70 -15.61 -4.51
C LEU A 67 14.23 -16.27 -3.23
N LYS A 68 13.92 -15.67 -2.06
CA LYS A 68 14.34 -16.17 -0.76
C LYS A 68 13.55 -17.41 -0.31
N TYR A 69 12.23 -17.39 -0.44
CA TYR A 69 11.32 -18.38 0.16
C TYR A 69 10.62 -19.30 -0.85
N GLY A 70 10.73 -19.03 -2.15
CA GLY A 70 10.18 -19.85 -3.23
C GLY A 70 8.68 -19.66 -3.48
N ILE A 71 8.03 -18.70 -2.82
CA ILE A 71 6.60 -18.39 -2.94
C ILE A 71 6.40 -16.87 -2.87
N ASN A 72 5.39 -16.32 -3.55
CA ASN A 72 4.96 -14.94 -3.28
C ASN A 72 4.45 -14.82 -1.83
N PRO A 73 4.44 -13.62 -1.24
CA PRO A 73 3.72 -13.39 -0.01
C PRO A 73 2.28 -13.91 -0.09
N PRO A 74 1.81 -14.70 0.88
CA PRO A 74 0.39 -14.97 1.05
C PRO A 74 -0.41 -13.67 1.15
N SER A 75 -1.69 -13.69 0.78
CA SER A 75 -2.62 -12.56 0.99
C SER A 75 -3.60 -12.79 2.14
N ARG A 76 -3.54 -13.95 2.80
CA ARG A 76 -4.28 -14.22 4.02
C ARG A 76 -3.53 -15.23 4.87
N ILE A 77 -3.37 -14.93 6.15
CA ILE A 77 -2.69 -15.83 7.08
C ILE A 77 -3.20 -15.62 8.51
N VAL A 78 -3.41 -16.73 9.22
CA VAL A 78 -3.70 -16.73 10.66
C VAL A 78 -2.43 -17.06 11.42
N LEU A 79 -2.09 -16.23 12.41
CA LEU A 79 -0.98 -16.42 13.33
C LEU A 79 -1.52 -16.56 14.74
N CYS A 80 -1.09 -17.59 15.46
CA CYS A 80 -1.49 -17.82 16.85
C CYS A 80 -0.26 -17.98 17.72
N GLU A 81 -0.22 -17.33 18.86
CA GLU A 81 0.90 -17.45 19.80
C GLU A 81 0.77 -18.69 20.69
N THR A 82 -0.46 -19.10 21.01
CA THR A 82 -0.67 -20.32 21.79
C THR A 82 -0.58 -21.56 20.92
N ALA A 83 0.29 -22.50 21.32
CA ALA A 83 0.55 -23.73 20.58
C ALA A 83 -0.69 -24.61 20.32
N SER A 84 -1.66 -24.62 21.23
CA SER A 84 -2.90 -25.40 21.07
C SER A 84 -3.77 -24.88 19.94
N GLN A 85 -3.83 -23.55 19.75
CA GLN A 85 -4.68 -22.92 18.74
C GLN A 85 -4.31 -23.36 17.32
N TRP A 86 -3.06 -23.75 17.05
CA TRP A 86 -2.66 -24.31 15.74
C TRP A 86 -3.27 -25.69 15.42
N GLY A 87 -3.61 -26.48 16.44
CA GLY A 87 -3.98 -27.90 16.31
C GLY A 87 -5.48 -28.20 16.39
N ASP A 88 -6.29 -27.24 16.84
CA ASP A 88 -7.70 -27.44 17.15
C ASP A 88 -8.60 -27.52 15.88
N ASP A 89 -9.76 -28.17 16.01
CA ASP A 89 -10.81 -28.22 14.98
C ASP A 89 -11.62 -26.91 15.00
N TRP A 90 -11.16 -25.92 14.23
CA TRP A 90 -11.67 -24.55 14.23
C TRP A 90 -13.12 -24.42 13.77
N ASP A 91 -13.71 -25.44 13.12
CA ASP A 91 -15.14 -25.40 12.73
C ASP A 91 -16.09 -25.30 13.96
N SER A 92 -15.60 -25.69 15.14
CA SER A 92 -16.38 -25.67 16.39
C SER A 92 -16.03 -24.55 17.36
N SER A 93 -14.83 -23.97 17.27
CA SER A 93 -14.32 -22.90 18.14
C SER A 93 -13.07 -22.29 17.50
N PRO A 94 -13.21 -21.44 16.46
CA PRO A 94 -12.07 -20.83 15.83
C PRO A 94 -11.44 -19.79 16.79
N PRO A 95 -10.11 -19.59 16.73
CA PRO A 95 -9.41 -18.56 17.49
C PRO A 95 -9.98 -17.18 17.13
N VAL A 96 -9.91 -16.83 15.85
CA VAL A 96 -10.41 -15.56 15.33
C VAL A 96 -11.79 -15.74 14.70
N SER A 97 -12.67 -14.73 14.79
CA SER A 97 -13.97 -14.78 14.11
C SER A 97 -13.79 -14.73 12.59
N GLY A 98 -14.54 -15.55 11.86
CA GLY A 98 -14.51 -15.53 10.39
C GLY A 98 -13.34 -16.28 9.76
N VAL A 99 -12.60 -17.07 10.55
CA VAL A 99 -11.64 -18.04 10.03
C VAL A 99 -12.22 -19.44 10.09
N ASP A 100 -11.82 -20.27 9.13
CA ASP A 100 -12.25 -21.65 9.06
C ASP A 100 -11.07 -22.64 9.09
N ASP A 101 -11.41 -23.91 8.98
CA ASP A 101 -10.45 -24.99 9.03
C ASP A 101 -9.56 -25.07 7.75
N ALA A 102 -9.97 -24.41 6.65
CA ALA A 102 -9.15 -24.24 5.45
C ALA A 102 -8.11 -23.12 5.64
N ASP A 103 -8.49 -21.99 6.22
CA ASP A 103 -7.57 -20.90 6.60
C ASP A 103 -6.43 -21.43 7.47
N ARG A 104 -6.75 -22.26 8.46
CA ARG A 104 -5.76 -22.94 9.32
C ARG A 104 -4.75 -23.74 8.51
N ARG A 105 -5.25 -24.64 7.66
CA ARG A 105 -4.42 -25.55 6.86
C ARG A 105 -3.55 -24.78 5.89
N ASN A 106 -4.10 -23.74 5.27
CA ASN A 106 -3.39 -22.86 4.34
C ASN A 106 -2.29 -22.07 5.06
N SER A 107 -2.59 -21.51 6.24
CA SER A 107 -1.63 -20.77 7.06
C SER A 107 -0.47 -21.65 7.52
N ILE A 108 -0.76 -22.85 8.06
CA ILE A 108 0.26 -23.83 8.45
C ILE A 108 1.12 -24.23 7.24
N ALA A 109 0.50 -24.47 6.08
CA ALA A 109 1.21 -24.84 4.86
C ALA A 109 2.14 -23.71 4.37
N ALA A 110 1.66 -22.47 4.36
CA ALA A 110 2.44 -21.29 3.98
C ALA A 110 3.63 -21.08 4.91
N ILE A 111 3.40 -21.13 6.23
CA ILE A 111 4.47 -21.01 7.24
C ILE A 111 5.50 -22.12 7.10
N ARG A 112 5.07 -23.37 6.88
CA ARG A 112 5.99 -24.48 6.67
C ARG A 112 6.80 -24.36 5.38
N GLN A 113 6.26 -23.71 4.36
CA GLN A 113 6.98 -23.45 3.12
C GLN A 113 8.03 -22.34 3.30
N ILE A 114 7.67 -21.25 3.99
CA ILE A 114 8.56 -20.10 4.23
C ILE A 114 9.62 -20.42 5.30
N TRP A 115 9.20 -21.00 6.43
CA TRP A 115 10.04 -21.38 7.57
C TRP A 115 9.84 -22.85 7.96
N PRO A 116 10.50 -23.79 7.27
CA PRO A 116 10.30 -25.22 7.51
C PRO A 116 10.58 -25.69 8.95
N GLN A 117 11.50 -25.02 9.64
CA GLN A 117 11.91 -25.36 11.00
C GLN A 117 11.08 -24.65 12.08
N PHE A 118 10.12 -23.81 11.69
CA PHE A 118 9.29 -23.07 12.63
C PHE A 118 8.62 -24.00 13.64
N GLY A 119 8.79 -23.70 14.92
CA GLY A 119 8.07 -24.38 15.99
C GLY A 119 6.77 -23.66 16.25
N PHE A 120 5.63 -24.29 15.98
CA PHE A 120 4.28 -23.79 16.32
C PHE A 120 3.99 -23.75 17.84
N GLY A 121 5.03 -23.61 18.66
CA GLY A 121 4.92 -23.39 20.11
C GLY A 121 5.85 -22.30 20.60
N THR A 122 6.34 -21.44 19.70
CA THR A 122 6.88 -20.12 20.06
C THR A 122 5.73 -19.26 20.57
N GLY A 123 5.78 -18.87 21.85
CA GLY A 123 4.75 -18.05 22.48
C GLY A 123 5.30 -16.67 22.81
N ASP A 124 5.24 -15.79 21.80
CA ASP A 124 5.54 -14.34 21.79
C ASP A 124 6.09 -14.01 20.38
N MET A 125 5.20 -13.74 19.44
CA MET A 125 5.50 -13.42 18.03
C MET A 125 5.60 -11.92 17.78
N ASN A 126 4.84 -11.10 18.50
CA ASN A 126 4.86 -9.64 18.40
C ASN A 126 5.91 -8.98 19.34
N GLY A 127 6.35 -9.67 20.39
CA GLY A 127 7.36 -9.18 21.33
C GLY A 127 6.80 -8.37 22.50
N ASP A 128 5.51 -8.45 22.79
CA ASP A 128 4.83 -7.66 23.83
C ASP A 128 5.02 -8.23 25.26
N GLY A 129 5.40 -9.51 25.34
CA GLY A 129 5.70 -10.21 26.58
C GLY A 129 4.59 -11.13 27.08
N ASP A 130 3.54 -11.39 26.32
CA ASP A 130 2.62 -12.51 26.54
C ASP A 130 2.66 -13.56 25.42
N SER A 131 1.64 -14.41 25.33
CA SER A 131 1.64 -15.56 24.41
C SER A 131 0.23 -16.02 24.03
N ASP A 132 -0.75 -15.14 24.19
CA ASP A 132 -2.19 -15.43 24.01
C ASP A 132 -2.82 -14.73 22.81
N ASP A 133 -2.02 -14.04 22.01
CA ASP A 133 -2.50 -13.34 20.83
C ASP A 133 -2.81 -14.23 19.62
N GLU A 134 -3.76 -13.72 18.84
CA GLU A 134 -4.25 -14.31 17.61
C GLU A 134 -4.44 -13.20 16.59
N PHE A 135 -3.78 -13.33 15.44
CA PHE A 135 -3.82 -12.34 14.36
C PHE A 135 -4.41 -12.97 13.09
N LEU A 136 -5.36 -12.28 12.45
CA LEU A 136 -5.84 -12.61 11.11
C LEU A 136 -5.34 -11.53 10.16
N LEU A 137 -4.28 -11.83 9.44
CA LEU A 137 -3.76 -10.91 8.43
C LEU A 137 -4.47 -11.17 7.11
N THR A 138 -4.97 -10.10 6.52
CA THR A 138 -5.61 -9.98 5.21
C THR A 138 -4.63 -9.39 4.19
N GLY A 139 -5.10 -9.17 2.96
CA GLY A 139 -4.25 -8.76 1.85
C GLY A 139 -3.36 -7.55 2.15
N PRO A 140 -3.92 -6.42 2.59
CA PRO A 140 -3.16 -5.22 2.95
C PRO A 140 -2.11 -5.45 4.05
N GLU A 141 -2.45 -6.19 5.10
CA GLU A 141 -1.55 -6.46 6.25
C GLU A 141 -0.46 -7.44 5.87
N CYS A 142 -0.80 -8.50 5.12
CA CYS A 142 0.13 -9.49 4.63
C CYS A 142 1.27 -8.86 3.82
N LEU A 143 0.95 -7.86 2.98
CA LEU A 143 1.97 -7.16 2.20
C LEU A 143 3.01 -6.51 3.12
N LEU A 144 2.56 -5.80 4.16
CA LEU A 144 3.45 -5.15 5.12
C LEU A 144 4.17 -6.19 5.99
N PHE A 145 3.49 -7.24 6.43
CA PHE A 145 4.06 -8.33 7.22
C PHE A 145 5.21 -9.05 6.53
N PHE A 146 4.98 -9.61 5.35
CA PHE A 146 5.97 -10.45 4.67
C PHE A 146 7.15 -9.65 4.10
N LEU A 147 6.94 -8.39 3.73
CA LEU A 147 8.01 -7.53 3.23
C LEU A 147 8.70 -6.75 4.35
N GLY A 148 7.98 -6.41 5.42
CA GLY A 148 8.44 -5.55 6.51
C GLY A 148 9.03 -6.33 7.68
N GLY A 149 8.54 -7.53 7.98
CA GLY A 149 9.03 -8.37 9.07
C GLY A 149 8.08 -8.50 10.26
N SER A 150 8.50 -9.24 11.28
CA SER A 150 7.66 -9.54 12.44
C SER A 150 7.32 -8.33 13.31
N GLY A 151 8.16 -7.29 13.31
CA GLY A 151 7.96 -6.11 14.15
C GLY A 151 6.82 -5.20 13.72
N ILE A 152 6.06 -5.57 12.69
CA ILE A 152 4.83 -4.88 12.31
C ILE A 152 3.60 -5.41 13.06
N LEU A 153 3.72 -6.55 13.73
CA LEU A 153 2.71 -7.03 14.68
C LEU A 153 2.96 -6.34 16.02
N THR A 154 1.89 -5.81 16.61
CA THR A 154 1.87 -5.13 17.92
C THR A 154 0.76 -5.70 18.79
N ASP A 155 0.67 -5.29 20.06
CA ASP A 155 -0.38 -5.76 20.98
C ASP A 155 -1.79 -5.39 20.45
N PRO A 156 -2.66 -6.38 20.17
CA PRO A 156 -4.04 -6.13 19.76
C PRO A 156 -4.81 -5.30 20.79
N GLY A 157 -5.16 -4.07 20.42
CA GLY A 157 -5.93 -3.15 21.26
C GLY A 157 -5.08 -2.16 22.07
N ASP A 158 -3.75 -2.19 21.98
CA ASP A 158 -2.88 -1.09 22.41
C ASP A 158 -2.47 -0.19 21.23
N SER A 159 -3.23 0.88 21.03
CA SER A 159 -2.95 1.92 20.03
C SER A 159 -1.68 2.76 20.30
N SER A 160 -0.96 2.54 21.41
CA SER A 160 0.27 3.26 21.75
C SER A 160 1.53 2.60 21.19
N ASP A 161 1.42 1.36 20.74
CA ASP A 161 2.50 0.66 20.08
C ASP A 161 2.84 1.26 18.72
N THR A 162 4.08 1.02 18.31
CA THR A 162 4.59 1.53 17.02
C THR A 162 5.27 0.40 16.26
N PRO A 163 4.91 0.18 14.99
CA PRO A 163 5.45 -0.91 14.20
C PRO A 163 6.88 -0.59 13.77
N ILE A 164 7.67 -1.64 13.59
CA ILE A 164 9.04 -1.57 13.12
C ILE A 164 9.23 -2.59 12.00
N ALA A 165 9.33 -2.10 10.76
CA ALA A 165 9.69 -2.91 9.60
C ALA A 165 11.21 -3.16 9.54
N ASN A 166 11.70 -4.16 10.27
CA ASN A 166 13.12 -4.53 10.40
C ASN A 166 13.39 -6.00 10.02
N GLY A 167 12.51 -6.61 9.22
CA GLY A 167 12.62 -7.98 8.73
C GLY A 167 12.31 -9.05 9.77
N PHE A 168 12.49 -10.30 9.38
CA PHE A 168 12.32 -11.48 10.25
C PHE A 168 13.64 -11.89 10.88
N SER A 169 13.61 -12.58 12.01
CA SER A 169 14.80 -13.21 12.58
C SER A 169 15.41 -14.22 11.61
N ALA A 170 16.74 -14.23 11.51
CA ALA A 170 17.48 -15.23 10.74
C ALA A 170 17.48 -16.62 11.40
N ASN A 171 16.90 -16.76 12.60
CA ASN A 171 16.72 -18.04 13.26
C ASN A 171 15.58 -18.83 12.58
N PRO A 172 15.90 -19.95 11.89
CA PRO A 172 14.89 -20.70 11.14
C PRO A 172 13.84 -21.39 12.03
N GLY A 173 14.13 -21.59 13.32
CA GLY A 173 13.19 -22.19 14.27
C GLY A 173 12.26 -21.19 14.96
N ASN A 174 12.65 -19.91 14.99
CA ASN A 174 11.85 -18.82 15.54
C ASN A 174 12.12 -17.53 14.70
N PRO A 175 11.40 -17.33 13.59
CA PRO A 175 11.53 -16.17 12.72
C PRO A 175 10.97 -14.89 13.34
N PHE A 176 10.24 -14.98 14.44
CA PHE A 176 9.65 -13.84 15.16
C PHE A 176 10.54 -13.29 16.27
N ALA A 177 11.58 -14.04 16.67
CA ALA A 177 12.47 -13.67 17.76
C ALA A 177 12.98 -12.22 17.66
N SER A 178 12.90 -11.51 18.78
CA SER A 178 13.40 -10.15 18.91
C SER A 178 14.94 -10.11 18.83
N GLY A 179 15.46 -9.09 18.12
CA GLY A 179 16.90 -8.87 17.95
C GLY A 179 17.62 -9.89 17.04
N GLY A 180 18.95 -9.87 17.12
CA GLY A 180 19.82 -10.77 16.33
C GLY A 180 19.96 -10.40 14.85
N ASN A 181 20.50 -11.34 14.06
CA ASN A 181 20.59 -11.18 12.62
C ASN A 181 19.20 -11.26 12.00
N ARG A 182 18.89 -10.38 11.06
CA ARG A 182 17.59 -10.29 10.39
C ARG A 182 17.68 -10.66 8.91
N VAL A 183 16.57 -11.13 8.35
CA VAL A 183 16.34 -11.32 6.92
C VAL A 183 15.27 -10.33 6.50
N GLY A 184 15.61 -9.45 5.55
CA GLY A 184 14.78 -8.29 5.24
C GLY A 184 15.10 -7.08 6.14
N PRO A 185 14.24 -6.05 6.14
CA PRO A 185 13.02 -5.95 5.37
C PRO A 185 13.31 -5.98 3.86
N PHE A 186 12.40 -6.52 3.06
CA PHE A 186 12.53 -6.57 1.61
C PHE A 186 12.17 -5.23 0.95
N HIS A 187 11.42 -4.39 1.66
CA HIS A 187 11.03 -3.04 1.26
C HIS A 187 11.29 -2.06 2.41
N GLU A 188 11.75 -0.85 2.10
CA GLU A 188 11.92 0.22 3.09
C GLU A 188 10.60 0.97 3.28
N PHE A 189 9.83 0.57 4.29
CA PHE A 189 8.56 1.21 4.60
C PHE A 189 8.75 2.50 5.41
N ASP A 190 8.12 3.58 4.94
CA ASP A 190 7.95 4.83 5.70
C ASP A 190 6.98 4.65 6.88
N PRO A 191 7.43 4.78 8.14
CA PRO A 191 6.57 4.63 9.31
C PRO A 191 5.39 5.62 9.36
N ALA A 192 5.50 6.77 8.70
CA ALA A 192 4.41 7.75 8.66
C ALA A 192 3.20 7.31 7.80
N ARG A 193 3.36 6.24 7.01
CA ARG A 193 2.32 5.64 6.17
C ARG A 193 1.82 4.30 6.70
N MET A 194 2.35 3.83 7.83
CA MET A 194 1.82 2.66 8.51
C MET A 194 0.62 3.11 9.34
N VAL A 195 -0.48 2.40 9.21
CA VAL A 195 -1.68 2.58 10.01
C VAL A 195 -2.15 1.22 10.50
N ASP A 196 -3.00 1.22 11.52
CA ASP A 196 -3.74 0.04 11.98
C ASP A 196 -5.21 0.46 11.94
N LEU A 197 -5.95 0.02 10.90
CA LEU A 197 -7.30 0.51 10.63
C LEU A 197 -8.38 -0.23 11.41
N ASP A 198 -8.17 -1.51 11.72
CA ASP A 198 -9.13 -2.34 12.43
C ASP A 198 -8.75 -2.67 13.87
N SER A 199 -7.59 -2.18 14.33
CA SER A 199 -7.08 -2.32 15.70
C SER A 199 -6.84 -3.77 16.10
N ASP A 200 -6.46 -4.61 15.14
CA ASP A 200 -6.13 -6.02 15.36
C ASP A 200 -4.64 -6.25 15.68
N GLY A 201 -3.84 -5.19 15.72
CA GLY A 201 -2.39 -5.25 15.98
C GLY A 201 -1.55 -5.58 14.74
N ALA A 202 -2.15 -5.79 13.57
CA ALA A 202 -1.48 -5.92 12.28
C ALA A 202 -1.60 -4.62 11.48
N TRP A 203 -0.46 -4.05 11.11
CA TRP A 203 -0.46 -2.75 10.45
C TRP A 203 -0.60 -2.88 8.93
N GLU A 204 -1.24 -1.90 8.29
CA GLU A 204 -1.35 -1.76 6.84
C GLU A 204 -0.52 -0.59 6.31
N TYR A 205 -0.41 -0.52 4.98
CA TYR A 205 0.42 0.48 4.33
C TYR A 205 -0.35 1.39 3.37
N LEU A 206 -0.35 2.69 3.68
CA LEU A 206 -0.92 3.73 2.82
C LEU A 206 0.00 4.03 1.64
N ASP A 207 -0.60 4.38 0.51
CA ASP A 207 0.14 4.89 -0.64
C ASP A 207 0.69 6.32 -0.39
N PRO A 208 1.60 6.84 -1.23
CA PRO A 208 2.20 8.16 -0.99
C PRO A 208 1.31 9.35 -1.38
N LEU A 209 0.02 9.15 -1.71
CA LEU A 209 -0.88 10.24 -2.06
C LEU A 209 -1.23 11.07 -0.82
N PRO A 210 -1.44 12.40 -0.99
CA PRO A 210 -1.75 13.27 0.14
C PRO A 210 -3.14 12.96 0.71
N ASN A 211 -3.22 12.86 2.05
CA ASN A 211 -4.44 12.54 2.80
C ASN A 211 -5.03 11.16 2.49
N GLN A 212 -4.18 10.21 2.11
CA GLN A 212 -4.62 8.83 1.95
C GLN A 212 -5.10 8.27 3.29
N THR A 213 -6.23 7.56 3.27
CA THR A 213 -6.83 6.90 4.44
C THR A 213 -7.10 5.42 4.19
N THR A 214 -6.96 4.99 2.94
CA THR A 214 -7.22 3.64 2.49
C THR A 214 -5.88 2.99 2.14
N PRO A 215 -5.58 1.79 2.66
CA PRO A 215 -4.30 1.14 2.44
C PRO A 215 -4.22 0.61 1.02
N MET A 216 -3.01 0.26 0.58
CA MET A 216 -2.83 -0.46 -0.67
C MET A 216 -3.38 -1.88 -0.54
N MET A 217 -4.17 -2.32 -1.51
CA MET A 217 -4.67 -3.69 -1.56
C MET A 217 -3.64 -4.60 -2.21
N TYR A 218 -3.39 -5.74 -1.58
CA TYR A 218 -2.59 -6.82 -2.14
C TYR A 218 -3.41 -8.10 -2.12
N ILE A 219 -3.45 -8.81 -3.25
CA ILE A 219 -4.10 -10.11 -3.32
C ILE A 219 -3.25 -11.05 -4.17
N SER A 220 -3.02 -12.25 -3.66
CA SER A 220 -2.22 -13.30 -4.29
C SER A 220 -3.12 -14.29 -5.01
N SER A 221 -2.62 -14.85 -6.11
CA SER A 221 -3.22 -16.03 -6.75
C SER A 221 -2.73 -17.34 -6.13
N ASP A 222 -1.88 -17.25 -5.10
CA ASP A 222 -1.33 -18.38 -4.40
C ASP A 222 -0.60 -19.37 -5.33
N GLU A 223 0.27 -18.80 -6.17
CA GLU A 223 1.01 -19.50 -7.24
C GLU A 223 0.09 -20.16 -8.29
N GLY A 224 -1.05 -19.54 -8.58
CA GLY A 224 -2.02 -20.02 -9.57
C GLY A 224 -3.08 -20.97 -9.03
N ARG A 225 -3.24 -21.05 -7.70
CA ARG A 225 -4.37 -21.74 -7.06
C ARG A 225 -5.69 -20.97 -7.17
N GLY A 226 -5.61 -19.68 -7.46
CA GLY A 226 -6.76 -18.78 -7.62
C GLY A 226 -6.68 -17.60 -6.67
N TYR A 227 -7.48 -16.59 -6.94
CA TYR A 227 -7.68 -15.45 -6.04
C TYR A 227 -8.86 -15.75 -5.13
N ASP A 228 -8.73 -15.43 -3.85
CA ASP A 228 -9.80 -15.55 -2.86
C ASP A 228 -10.34 -14.17 -2.49
N THR A 229 -11.66 -13.98 -2.53
CA THR A 229 -12.28 -12.70 -2.17
C THR A 229 -12.25 -12.44 -0.67
N ASP A 230 -12.09 -13.49 0.15
CA ASP A 230 -11.97 -13.37 1.60
C ASP A 230 -10.63 -12.74 2.03
N ASP A 231 -9.67 -12.61 1.10
CA ASP A 231 -8.41 -11.88 1.30
C ASP A 231 -8.60 -10.36 1.27
N LEU A 232 -9.75 -9.87 0.78
CA LEU A 232 -10.05 -8.44 0.62
C LEU A 232 -10.78 -7.83 1.83
N SER A 233 -11.15 -8.65 2.81
CA SER A 233 -12.00 -8.23 3.92
C SER A 233 -11.19 -7.46 4.97
N LEU A 234 -11.21 -6.13 4.92
CA LEU A 234 -10.62 -5.29 5.97
C LEU A 234 -11.69 -4.38 6.58
N SER A 235 -11.73 -4.33 7.91
CA SER A 235 -12.68 -3.50 8.62
C SER A 235 -12.26 -2.01 8.55
N GLY A 236 -13.21 -1.08 8.68
CA GLY A 236 -12.90 0.36 8.65
C GLY A 236 -12.62 0.96 7.26
N LEU A 237 -12.60 0.17 6.19
CA LEU A 237 -12.43 0.68 4.82
C LEU A 237 -13.61 1.56 4.35
N PRO A 238 -13.35 2.66 3.61
CA PRO A 238 -14.41 3.50 3.08
C PRO A 238 -15.10 2.86 1.87
N SER A 239 -16.44 2.90 1.83
CA SER A 239 -17.23 2.33 0.73
C SER A 239 -17.35 3.28 -0.48
N PRO A 240 -17.20 2.79 -1.73
CA PRO A 240 -17.13 1.38 -2.11
C PRO A 240 -15.75 0.75 -1.91
N THR A 241 -15.76 -0.44 -1.32
CA THR A 241 -14.58 -1.27 -1.03
C THR A 241 -14.44 -2.37 -2.08
N LEU A 242 -13.21 -2.81 -2.34
CA LEU A 242 -12.96 -3.87 -3.30
C LEU A 242 -13.63 -5.17 -2.84
N THR A 243 -14.59 -5.68 -3.60
CA THR A 243 -15.30 -6.94 -3.30
C THR A 243 -14.88 -8.10 -4.18
N ASP A 244 -14.16 -7.81 -5.27
CA ASP A 244 -13.72 -8.79 -6.23
C ASP A 244 -12.35 -8.38 -6.82
N PHE A 245 -11.55 -9.36 -7.25
CA PHE A 245 -10.30 -9.08 -7.94
C PHE A 245 -10.56 -8.66 -9.39
N TYR A 246 -9.58 -8.03 -10.03
CA TYR A 246 -9.76 -7.65 -11.44
C TYR A 246 -9.54 -8.84 -12.38
N ASP A 247 -10.47 -9.02 -13.32
CA ASP A 247 -10.45 -10.09 -14.33
C ASP A 247 -10.53 -9.59 -15.79
N LEU A 248 -10.20 -10.49 -16.71
CA LEU A 248 -10.33 -10.37 -18.17
C LEU A 248 -11.71 -10.90 -18.57
N GLY A 249 -12.72 -10.03 -18.56
CA GLY A 249 -14.15 -10.40 -18.60
C GLY A 249 -14.66 -11.36 -19.68
N SER A 250 -13.89 -11.69 -20.72
CA SER A 250 -14.30 -12.74 -21.69
C SER A 250 -14.14 -14.17 -21.15
N THR A 251 -13.25 -14.37 -20.18
CA THR A 251 -12.90 -15.69 -19.63
C THR A 251 -13.00 -15.75 -18.11
N SER A 252 -13.32 -14.63 -17.43
CA SER A 252 -13.17 -14.45 -15.98
C SER A 252 -11.77 -14.83 -15.49
N GLU A 253 -10.78 -14.78 -16.39
CA GLU A 253 -9.39 -15.06 -16.06
C GLU A 253 -8.82 -13.85 -15.34
N PRO A 254 -8.26 -13.98 -14.13
CA PRO A 254 -7.64 -12.86 -13.42
C PRO A 254 -6.56 -12.19 -14.27
N HIS A 255 -6.32 -10.88 -14.10
CA HIS A 255 -5.25 -10.16 -14.85
C HIS A 255 -3.84 -10.72 -14.63
N LYS A 256 -3.61 -11.40 -13.50
CA LYS A 256 -2.32 -11.97 -13.11
C LYS A 256 -2.52 -13.39 -12.55
N PRO A 257 -3.00 -14.35 -13.36
CA PRO A 257 -3.60 -15.59 -12.85
C PRO A 257 -2.63 -16.49 -12.07
N ASN A 258 -1.31 -16.30 -12.22
CA ASN A 258 -0.27 -17.04 -11.50
C ASN A 258 0.66 -16.14 -10.67
N SER A 259 0.22 -14.93 -10.30
CA SER A 259 1.02 -13.98 -9.52
C SER A 259 0.15 -13.29 -8.46
N TYR A 260 0.08 -11.96 -8.48
CA TYR A 260 -0.60 -11.14 -7.48
C TYR A 260 -1.03 -9.82 -8.12
N GLN A 261 -2.01 -9.15 -7.52
CA GLN A 261 -2.45 -7.81 -7.89
C GLN A 261 -2.15 -6.85 -6.74
N ILE A 262 -1.59 -5.68 -7.08
CA ILE A 262 -1.45 -4.55 -6.16
C ILE A 262 -2.30 -3.42 -6.70
N ILE A 263 -3.16 -2.87 -5.85
CA ILE A 263 -4.11 -1.81 -6.21
C ILE A 263 -3.98 -0.68 -5.18
N SER A 264 -3.71 0.53 -5.65
CA SER A 264 -3.89 1.75 -4.86
C SER A 264 -5.28 2.34 -5.17
N PRO A 265 -6.00 2.83 -4.14
CA PRO A 265 -7.35 3.38 -4.23
C PRO A 265 -7.39 4.80 -4.81
N GLY A 266 -6.30 5.27 -5.42
CA GLY A 266 -6.26 6.57 -6.07
C GLY A 266 -6.40 7.76 -5.11
N ILE A 267 -6.74 8.91 -5.68
CA ILE A 267 -6.87 10.20 -5.00
C ILE A 267 -8.19 10.28 -4.24
N ASP A 268 -9.22 9.59 -4.70
CA ASP A 268 -10.53 9.61 -4.06
C ASP A 268 -10.64 8.66 -2.86
N THR A 269 -9.63 7.79 -2.65
CA THR A 269 -9.52 6.83 -1.54
C THR A 269 -10.49 5.66 -1.62
N PHE A 270 -11.18 5.48 -2.76
CA PHE A 270 -12.16 4.41 -2.96
C PHE A 270 -11.66 3.39 -3.98
N PHE A 271 -11.86 2.11 -3.69
CA PHE A 271 -11.50 1.07 -4.64
C PHE A 271 -12.57 0.84 -5.72
N GLY A 272 -13.84 1.08 -5.40
CA GLY A 272 -14.95 0.49 -6.15
C GLY A 272 -15.08 -1.01 -5.91
N ASP A 273 -15.89 -1.68 -6.72
CA ASP A 273 -16.33 -3.06 -6.43
C ASP A 273 -15.36 -4.12 -7.00
N GLY A 274 -14.52 -3.75 -7.98
CA GLY A 274 -13.62 -4.69 -8.66
C GLY A 274 -14.29 -5.50 -9.78
N GLY A 275 -13.72 -6.64 -10.17
CA GLY A 275 -14.23 -7.49 -11.25
C GLY A 275 -13.72 -7.08 -12.65
N THR A 276 -14.54 -7.27 -13.68
CA THR A 276 -14.07 -7.16 -15.07
C THR A 276 -13.47 -5.81 -15.45
N TRP A 277 -12.23 -5.85 -15.93
CA TRP A 277 -11.54 -4.73 -16.58
C TRP A 277 -10.82 -5.23 -17.84
N THR A 278 -10.92 -4.52 -18.95
CA THR A 278 -10.20 -4.88 -20.18
C THR A 278 -9.36 -3.70 -20.66
N THR A 279 -8.22 -3.99 -21.28
CA THR A 279 -7.26 -2.97 -21.73
C THR A 279 -7.82 -1.98 -22.75
N ASP A 280 -8.93 -2.34 -23.41
CA ASP A 280 -9.48 -1.59 -24.55
C ASP A 280 -10.77 -0.82 -24.20
N SER A 281 -11.26 -0.92 -22.95
CA SER A 281 -12.50 -0.27 -22.53
C SER A 281 -12.29 0.58 -21.29
N ARG A 282 -12.56 1.89 -21.40
CA ARG A 282 -12.77 2.75 -20.23
C ARG A 282 -13.87 2.14 -19.37
N LEU A 283 -13.63 2.05 -18.06
CA LEU A 283 -14.65 1.61 -17.11
C LEU A 283 -15.94 2.44 -17.26
N PRO A 284 -17.12 1.82 -17.13
CA PRO A 284 -18.39 2.52 -17.25
C PRO A 284 -18.50 3.61 -16.18
N VAL A 285 -19.35 4.61 -16.41
CA VAL A 285 -19.59 5.73 -15.46
C VAL A 285 -20.14 5.25 -14.12
N SER A 286 -20.70 4.03 -14.06
CA SER A 286 -21.13 3.39 -12.81
C SER A 286 -19.97 2.93 -11.92
N ARG A 287 -18.74 2.85 -12.45
CA ARG A 287 -17.50 2.48 -11.75
C ARG A 287 -16.48 3.61 -11.86
N LYS A 288 -16.95 4.84 -11.63
CA LYS A 288 -16.14 6.06 -11.81
C LYS A 288 -15.12 6.25 -10.68
N GLU A 289 -15.40 5.66 -9.53
CA GLU A 289 -14.55 5.62 -8.33
C GLU A 289 -13.25 4.89 -8.65
N GLU A 290 -13.29 3.92 -9.56
CA GLU A 290 -12.12 3.12 -9.90
C GLU A 290 -11.22 3.78 -10.94
N TRP A 291 -11.61 4.95 -11.45
CA TRP A 291 -10.97 5.53 -12.62
C TRP A 291 -9.54 5.97 -12.36
N ASP A 292 -9.23 6.37 -11.14
CA ASP A 292 -7.90 6.80 -10.72
C ASP A 292 -7.15 5.74 -9.91
N ASN A 293 -7.70 4.52 -9.76
CA ASN A 293 -6.99 3.38 -9.19
C ASN A 293 -5.71 3.09 -9.99
N ILE A 294 -4.64 2.85 -9.26
CA ILE A 294 -3.30 2.62 -9.81
C ILE A 294 -2.94 1.17 -9.55
N THR A 295 -2.66 0.39 -10.62
CA THR A 295 -2.44 -1.06 -10.50
C THR A 295 -1.20 -1.54 -11.24
N ASN A 296 -0.75 -2.75 -10.90
CA ASN A 296 0.42 -3.39 -11.51
C ASN A 296 0.15 -4.16 -12.82
N PHE A 297 -1.08 -4.14 -13.34
CA PHE A 297 -1.46 -4.87 -14.57
C PHE A 297 -2.05 -3.98 -15.67
N SER A 298 -2.43 -2.74 -15.38
CA SER A 298 -3.14 -1.84 -16.31
C SER A 298 -2.25 -0.83 -17.05
N GLY A 299 -0.93 -0.99 -16.97
CA GLY A 299 0.01 0.06 -17.41
C GLY A 299 0.08 1.25 -16.45
N GLY A 300 -0.47 1.11 -15.24
CA GLY A 300 -0.29 2.02 -14.11
C GLY A 300 -1.54 2.77 -13.67
N VAL A 301 -2.64 2.80 -14.42
CA VAL A 301 -3.94 3.39 -14.01
C VAL A 301 -5.07 2.66 -14.73
N LEU A 302 -6.22 2.46 -14.07
CA LEU A 302 -7.39 1.81 -14.67
C LEU A 302 -8.14 2.65 -15.72
N THR A 303 -7.70 3.89 -16.01
CA THR A 303 -8.25 4.69 -17.12
C THR A 303 -7.23 5.16 -18.15
N GLN A 304 -7.70 5.17 -19.40
CA GLN A 304 -7.30 6.10 -20.46
C GLN A 304 -8.46 7.07 -20.78
#